data_AF-A0A4S8HNL0-F1
#
_entry.id   AF-A0A4S8HNL0-F1
#
_cell.length_a   1.000
_cell.length_b   1.000
_cell.length_c   1.000
_cell.angle_alpha   90.00
_cell.angle_beta   90.00
_cell.angle_gamma   90.00
#
_symmetry.space_group_name_H-M   'P 1'
#
loop_
_entity.id
_entity.type
_entity.pdbx_description
1 polymer ?
#
loop_
_entity_poly.entity_id
_entity_poly.type
_entity_poly.pdbx_seq_one_letter_code
_entity_poly.pdbx_strand_id
1 'polypeptide(L)' 'MALSKDILGTALYNRAQGFNDQDIENIDQARRDFWKAVAEEIINHIKSNATLTVPGTGLAAPPGGGPVTGVSTTGTIL' A
#
# COMPACT_ATOMS: atom_id res chain seq x y z
N MET A 1 8.07 1.17 -6.80
CA MET A 1 9.39 1.25 -6.13
C MET A 1 9.33 0.36 -4.90
N ALA A 2 10.45 -0.04 -4.28
CA ALA A 2 10.37 -0.76 -2.99
C ALA A 2 9.78 0.16 -1.91
N LEU A 3 9.11 -0.41 -0.90
CA LEU A 3 8.71 0.31 0.31
C LEU A 3 9.95 1.00 0.91
N SER A 4 9.99 2.33 0.84
CA SER A 4 11.16 3.13 1.26
C SER A 4 10.75 4.09 2.36
N LYS A 5 11.42 3.96 3.50
CA LYS A 5 11.20 4.83 4.66
C LYS A 5 11.52 6.29 4.35
N ASP A 6 12.45 6.56 3.44
CA ASP A 6 12.86 7.93 3.12
C ASP A 6 11.81 8.61 2.23
N ILE A 7 11.24 7.85 1.27
CA ILE A 7 10.14 8.33 0.41
C ILE A 7 8.88 8.54 1.25
N LEU A 8 8.48 7.54 2.04
CA LEU A 8 7.31 7.66 2.90
C LEU A 8 7.49 8.76 3.95
N GLY A 9 8.66 8.83 4.58
CA GLY A 9 8.97 9.86 5.59
C GLY A 9 8.87 11.27 5.03
N THR A 10 9.37 11.50 3.81
CA THR A 10 9.26 12.79 3.12
C THR A 10 7.80 13.12 2.79
N ALA A 11 7.02 12.15 2.31
CA ALA A 11 5.60 12.34 2.02
C ALA A 11 4.80 12.69 3.29
N LEU A 12 5.04 11.98 4.40
CA LEU A 12 4.41 12.25 5.68
C LEU A 12 4.76 13.64 6.23
N TYR A 13 6.04 14.02 6.14
CA TYR A 13 6.49 15.35 6.55
C TYR A 13 5.78 16.46 5.76
N ASN A 14 5.73 16.33 4.43
CA ASN A 14 5.05 17.29 3.56
C ASN A 14 3.54 17.34 3.84
N ARG A 15 2.91 16.20 4.10
CA ARG A 15 1.49 16.15 4.44
C ARG A 15 1.20 16.82 5.78
N ALA A 16 2.06 16.59 6.77
CA ALA A 16 1.94 17.18 8.10
C ALA A 16 2.11 18.72 8.08
N GLN A 17 3.01 19.23 7.24
CA GLN A 17 3.19 20.67 7.03
C GLN A 17 1.89 21.38 6.63
N GLY A 18 1.01 20.71 5.86
CA GLY A 18 -0.28 21.26 5.45
C GLY A 18 -1.29 21.48 6.60
N PHE A 19 -0.98 21.02 7.81
CA PHE A 19 -1.79 21.25 9.01
C PHE A 19 -1.16 22.28 9.96
N ASN A 20 0.01 22.80 9.64
CA ASN A 20 0.65 23.85 10.43
C ASN A 20 0.02 25.21 10.11
N ASP A 21 0.06 26.11 11.10
CA ASP A 21 -0.35 27.51 10.99
C ASP A 21 -1.79 27.71 10.43
N GLN A 22 -2.67 26.73 10.69
CA GLN A 22 -4.08 26.80 10.34
C GLN A 22 -4.89 27.43 11.47
N ASP A 23 -5.90 28.21 11.12
CA ASP A 23 -6.91 28.64 12.08
C ASP A 23 -7.87 27.48 12.36
N ILE A 24 -8.07 27.14 13.64
CA ILE A 24 -8.76 25.91 14.06
C ILE A 24 -9.97 26.27 14.91
N GLU A 25 -11.16 26.12 14.33
CA GLU A 25 -12.43 26.27 15.06
C GLU A 25 -12.72 25.08 15.99
N ASN A 26 -12.35 23.86 15.58
CA ASN A 26 -12.59 22.63 16.34
C ASN A 26 -11.34 21.75 16.37
N ILE A 27 -10.66 21.75 17.53
CA ILE A 27 -9.39 21.04 17.71
C ILE A 27 -9.49 19.53 17.60
N ASP A 28 -10.60 18.93 18.05
CA ASP A 28 -10.77 17.47 17.99
C ASP A 28 -11.02 17.00 16.56
N GLN A 29 -11.74 17.79 15.77
CA GLN A 29 -11.92 17.52 14.35
C GLN A 29 -10.61 17.68 13.58
N ALA A 30 -9.87 18.77 13.80
CA ALA A 30 -8.58 19.00 13.17
C ALA A 30 -7.57 17.88 13.46
N ARG A 31 -7.52 17.38 14.71
CA ARG A 31 -6.69 16.22 15.07
C ARG A 31 -7.10 14.94 14.33
N ARG A 32 -8.41 14.68 14.21
CA ARG A 32 -8.89 13.52 13.45
C ARG A 32 -8.49 13.61 11.98
N ASP A 33 -8.62 14.78 11.38
CA ASP A 33 -8.32 14.98 9.96
C ASP A 33 -6.82 14.92 9.67
N PHE A 34 -5.98 15.40 10.59
CA PHE A 34 -4.53 15.20 10.54
C PHE A 34 -4.17 13.71 10.50
N TRP A 35 -4.70 12.90 11.43
CA TRP A 35 -4.39 11.47 11.46
C TRP A 35 -4.95 10.70 10.27
N LYS A 36 -6.12 11.10 9.74
CA LYS A 36 -6.65 10.53 8.48
C LYS A 36 -5.72 10.82 7.30
N ALA A 37 -5.22 12.04 7.19
CA ALA A 37 -4.28 12.43 6.15
C ALA A 37 -2.98 11.63 6.21
N VAL A 38 -2.43 11.41 7.41
CA VAL A 38 -1.26 10.54 7.63
C VAL A 38 -1.56 9.10 7.21
N ALA A 39 -2.71 8.55 7.60
CA ALA A 39 -3.11 7.19 7.23
C ALA A 39 -3.30 7.04 5.71
N GLU A 40 -3.85 8.06 5.04
CA GLU A 40 -4.01 8.10 3.59
C GLU A 40 -2.67 8.02 2.85
N GLU A 41 -1.66 8.78 3.29
CA GLU A 41 -0.31 8.71 2.72
C GLU A 41 0.33 7.32 2.88
N ILE A 42 0.16 6.69 4.05
CA ILE A 42 0.65 5.32 4.28
C ILE A 42 -0.04 4.34 3.32
N ILE A 43 -1.36 4.43 3.19
CA ILE A 43 -2.14 3.58 2.28
C ILE A 43 -1.69 3.78 0.84
N ASN A 44 -1.52 5.03 0.39
CA ASN A 44 -1.10 5.35 -0.96
C ASN A 44 0.32 4.84 -1.23
N HIS A 45 1.23 5.02 -0.27
CA HIS A 45 2.59 4.49 -0.40
C HIS A 45 2.60 2.97 -0.55
N ILE A 46 1.81 2.26 0.26
CA ILE A 46 1.66 0.81 0.15
C ILE A 46 1.05 0.43 -1.20
N LYS A 47 -0.05 1.06 -1.63
CA LYS A 47 -0.68 0.75 -2.92
C LYS A 47 0.27 0.93 -4.11
N SER A 48 1.09 1.98 -4.09
CA SER A 48 2.00 2.29 -5.21
C SER A 48 3.31 1.49 -5.18
N ASN A 49 3.69 0.91 -4.05
CA ASN A 49 5.03 0.32 -3.85
C ASN A 49 5.04 -1.10 -3.29
N ALA A 50 3.92 -1.59 -2.77
CA ALA A 50 3.82 -2.96 -2.31
C ALA A 50 3.71 -3.89 -3.53
N THR A 51 4.69 -4.77 -3.67
CA THR A 51 4.61 -5.89 -4.59
C THR A 51 3.68 -6.94 -3.97
N LEU A 52 2.47 -7.05 -4.49
CA LEU A 52 1.58 -8.17 -4.16
C LEU A 52 1.96 -9.37 -5.03
N THR A 53 2.66 -10.33 -4.42
CA THR A 53 2.93 -11.63 -5.03
C THR A 53 1.67 -12.48 -4.87
N VAL A 54 0.82 -12.51 -5.90
CA VAL A 54 -0.26 -13.51 -5.96
C VAL A 54 0.35 -14.77 -6.58
N PRO A 55 0.31 -15.93 -5.91
CA PRO A 55 0.65 -17.18 -6.59
C PRO A 55 -0.29 -17.34 -7.79
N GLY A 56 0.25 -17.26 -9.01
CA GLY A 56 -0.56 -17.47 -10.21
C GLY A 56 -1.06 -18.91 -10.28
N THR A 57 -2.06 -19.14 -11.11
CA THR A 57 -2.68 -20.45 -11.41
C THR A 57 -1.73 -21.45 -12.10
N GLY A 58 -0.41 -21.32 -11.94
CA GLY A 58 0.62 -22.03 -12.70
C GLY A 58 0.84 -23.49 -12.31
N LEU A 59 -0.08 -24.08 -11.55
CA LEU A 59 -0.08 -25.50 -11.21
C LEU A 59 -1.44 -26.09 -11.57
N ALA A 60 -1.51 -26.75 -12.72
CA ALA A 60 -2.71 -27.48 -13.13
C ALA A 60 -2.56 -28.95 -12.73
N ALA A 61 -3.52 -29.46 -11.95
CA ALA A 61 -3.64 -30.90 -11.71
C ALA A 61 -4.23 -31.57 -12.97
N PRO A 62 -3.59 -32.61 -13.54
CA PRO A 62 -4.13 -33.32 -14.70
C PRO A 62 -5.45 -34.03 -14.34
N PRO A 63 -6.45 -34.07 -15.25
CA PRO A 63 -7.63 -34.92 -15.07
C PRO A 63 -7.19 -36.38 -14.95
N GLY A 64 -7.46 -37.01 -13.79
CA GLY A 64 -7.04 -38.39 -13.52
C GLY A 64 -5.93 -38.56 -12.46
N GLY A 65 -5.47 -37.48 -11.81
CA GLY A 65 -4.65 -37.57 -10.58
C GLY A 65 -3.15 -37.78 -10.79
N GLY A 66 -2.59 -37.31 -11.90
CA GLY A 66 -1.14 -37.34 -12.17
C GLY A 66 -0.34 -36.23 -11.48
N PRO A 67 1.00 -36.24 -11.60
CA PRO A 67 1.87 -35.20 -11.06
C PRO A 67 1.45 -33.82 -11.57
N VAL A 68 1.40 -32.85 -10.66
CA VAL A 68 1.11 -31.45 -11.01
C VAL A 68 2.23 -30.94 -11.93
N THR A 69 1.86 -30.38 -13.08
CA THR A 69 2.81 -29.85 -14.08
C THR A 69 2.55 -28.36 -14.32
N GLY A 70 3.59 -27.62 -14.72
CA GLY A 70 3.55 -26.18 -14.94
C GLY A 70 4.63 -25.42 -14.16
N VAL A 71 4.86 -24.17 -14.55
CA VAL A 71 5.72 -23.23 -13.80
C VAL A 71 4.80 -22.21 -13.15
N SER A 72 4.85 -22.09 -11.83
CA SER A 72 4.14 -21.03 -11.11
C SER A 72 4.64 -19.67 -11.61
N THR A 73 3.80 -18.96 -12.35
CA THR A 73 4.05 -17.56 -12.66
C THR A 73 3.53 -16.75 -11.49
N THR A 74 4.39 -15.92 -10.90
CA THR A 74 3.93 -14.91 -9.95
C THR A 74 2.97 -13.97 -10.69
N GLY A 75 1.70 -13.96 -10.29
CA GLY A 75 0.74 -12.98 -10.77
C GLY A 75 0.96 -11.65 -10.04
N THR A 76 0.95 -10.55 -10.80
CA THR A 76 0.87 -9.19 -10.28
C THR A 76 -0.50 -8.63 -10.59
N ILE A 77 -1.21 -8.09 -9.59
CA ILE A 77 -2.39 -7.26 -9.81
C ILE A 77 -1.87 -5.86 -10.16
N LEU A 78 -2.21 -5.34 -11.35
CA LEU A 78 -1.96 -3.97 -11.77
C LEU A 78 -3.02 -3.02 -11.20
#